data_AF-A0A6G2QA59-F1
#
_entry.id   AF-A0A6G2QA59-F1
#
_cell.length_a   1.000
_cell.length_b   1.000
_cell.length_c   1.000
_cell.angle_alpha   90.00
_cell.angle_beta   90.00
_cell.angle_gamma   90.00
#
_symmetry.space_group_name_H-M   'P 1'
#
loop_
_entity.id
_entity.type
_entity.pdbx_description
1 polymer ?
#
loop_
_entity_poly.entity_id
_entity_poly.type
_entity_poly.pdbx_seq_one_letter_code
_entity_poly.pdbx_strand_id
1 'polypeptide(L)'
;MSAVSGAETTYLELSQEGGGAHKFYEVSVDGPVVTVRYGRIGAGGQTQTSTFPTVEKARAAAAKKVGEKVRKGYAPAVQGGRAPRPVTRRQVS
;
A
#
# COMPACT_ATOMS: atom_id res chain seq x y z
N MET A 1 11.90 12.05 -22.39
CA MET A 1 11.81 11.62 -20.98
C MET A 1 10.66 10.64 -20.86
N SER A 2 11.01 9.45 -20.40
CA SER A 2 10.24 8.26 -19.99
C SER A 2 8.73 8.23 -20.24
N ALA A 3 8.32 7.32 -21.12
CA ALA A 3 6.97 6.79 -21.15
C ALA A 3 6.69 6.10 -19.81
N VAL A 4 5.78 6.67 -19.02
CA VAL A 4 5.10 5.93 -17.94
C VAL A 4 4.18 4.95 -18.66
N SER A 5 4.65 3.73 -18.91
CA SER A 5 3.79 2.59 -19.25
C SER A 5 2.87 2.37 -18.04
N GLY A 6 1.61 2.76 -18.21
CA GLY A 6 0.70 3.19 -17.15
C GLY A 6 0.21 2.08 -16.24
N ALA A 7 1.01 1.72 -15.24
CA ALA A 7 0.51 1.03 -14.07
C ALA A 7 -0.20 2.03 -13.14
N GLU A 8 -1.50 1.84 -12.91
CA GLU A 8 -2.27 2.67 -11.98
C GLU A 8 -1.88 2.29 -10.55
N THR A 9 -1.12 3.15 -9.86
CA THR A 9 -0.64 2.90 -8.50
C THR A 9 -1.36 3.81 -7.49
N THR A 10 -1.92 3.19 -6.44
CA THR A 10 -2.47 3.89 -5.27
C THR A 10 -1.61 3.58 -4.05
N TYR A 11 -1.05 4.62 -3.43
CA TYR A 11 -0.25 4.50 -2.22
C TYR A 11 -1.00 5.08 -1.01
N LEU A 12 -1.10 4.29 0.06
CA LEU A 12 -1.80 4.65 1.29
C LEU A 12 -0.89 4.44 2.50
N GLU A 13 -1.06 5.29 3.51
CA GLU A 13 -0.37 5.17 4.80
C GLU A 13 -1.34 5.19 5.97
N LEU A 14 -1.00 4.46 7.03
CA LEU A 14 -1.62 4.55 8.34
C LEU A 14 -0.53 4.80 9.39
N SER A 15 -0.57 5.98 10.01
CA SER A 15 0.35 6.34 11.09
C SER A 15 -0.44 6.90 12.28
N GLN A 16 -0.43 6.19 13.39
CA GLN A 16 -1.05 6.61 14.64
C GLN A 16 0.02 7.15 15.60
N GLU A 17 -0.12 8.39 16.05
CA GLU A 17 0.73 8.94 17.11
C GLU A 17 0.44 8.24 18.43
N GLY A 18 1.48 7.89 19.19
CA GLY A 18 1.35 7.05 20.40
C GLY A 18 0.89 5.60 20.17
N GLY A 19 0.31 5.29 19.01
CA GLY A 19 -0.10 3.95 18.61
C GLY A 19 1.01 3.14 17.93
N GLY A 20 0.75 1.82 17.79
CA GLY A 20 1.66 0.89 17.13
C GLY A 20 1.58 0.86 15.59
N ALA A 21 0.59 1.55 15.00
CA ALA A 21 0.40 1.56 13.55
C ALA A 21 1.31 2.60 12.89
N HIS A 22 2.21 2.12 12.04
CA HIS A 22 3.05 2.93 11.16
C HIS A 22 3.36 2.10 9.92
N LYS A 23 2.35 2.02 9.04
CA LYS A 23 2.28 1.05 7.94
C LYS A 23 1.98 1.76 6.62
N PHE A 24 2.45 1.17 5.54
CA PHE A 24 2.05 1.53 4.20
C PHE A 24 1.31 0.37 3.52
N TYR A 25 0.48 0.71 2.55
CA TYR A 25 -0.20 -0.22 1.67
C TYR A 25 -0.26 0.41 0.28
N GLU A 26 0.21 -0.33 -0.71
CA GLU A 26 0.33 0.10 -2.10
C GLU A 26 -0.35 -0.93 -2.97
N VAL A 27 -1.13 -0.47 -3.93
CA VAL A 27 -1.79 -1.31 -4.93
C VAL A 27 -1.45 -0.74 -6.29
N SER A 28 -0.85 -1.54 -7.16
CA SER A 28 -0.61 -1.22 -8.56
C SER A 28 -1.41 -2.16 -9.48
N VAL A 29 -1.91 -1.62 -10.57
CA VAL A 29 -2.59 -2.38 -11.63
C VAL A 29 -1.83 -2.19 -12.93
N ASP A 30 -1.31 -3.29 -13.48
CA ASP A 30 -0.66 -3.35 -14.78
C ASP A 30 -1.41 -4.35 -15.67
N GLY A 31 -2.25 -3.84 -16.56
CA GLY A 31 -3.20 -4.64 -17.33
C GLY A 31 -4.09 -5.51 -16.41
N PRO A 32 -4.14 -6.85 -16.60
CA PRO A 32 -4.91 -7.75 -15.76
C PRO A 32 -4.21 -8.14 -14.45
N VAL A 33 -3.01 -7.60 -14.17
CA VAL A 33 -2.21 -7.96 -13.00
C VAL A 33 -2.38 -6.89 -11.93
N VAL A 34 -2.67 -7.32 -10.71
CA VAL A 34 -2.67 -6.46 -9.52
C VAL A 34 -1.50 -6.86 -8.63
N THR A 35 -0.63 -5.92 -8.32
CA THR A 35 0.42 -6.09 -7.33
C THR A 35 0.10 -5.27 -6.10
N VAL A 36 0.24 -5.89 -4.93
CA VAL A 36 0.04 -5.26 -3.63
C VAL A 36 1.36 -5.29 -2.89
N ARG A 37 1.83 -4.13 -2.41
CA ARG A 37 2.99 -4.04 -1.52
C ARG A 37 2.57 -3.45 -0.18
N TYR A 38 2.97 -4.05 0.92
CA TYR A 38 2.59 -3.58 2.25
C TYR A 38 3.68 -3.82 3.27
N GLY A 39 3.74 -2.97 4.30
CA GLY A 39 4.78 -3.10 5.30
C GLY A 39 4.83 -1.93 6.26
N ARG A 40 5.97 -1.78 6.91
CA ARG A 40 6.29 -0.57 7.69
C ARG A 40 6.76 0.53 6.76
N ILE A 41 6.35 1.76 7.02
CA ILE A 41 6.87 2.94 6.31
C ILE A 41 8.39 3.00 6.50
N GLY A 42 9.12 3.22 5.39
CA GLY A 42 10.58 3.21 5.32
C GLY A 42 11.24 1.82 5.31
N ALA A 43 10.47 0.74 5.20
CA ALA A 43 10.99 -0.61 4.95
C ALA A 43 10.60 -1.12 3.55
N GLY A 44 11.25 -2.17 3.06
CA GLY A 44 10.95 -2.78 1.75
C GLY A 44 9.53 -3.36 1.64
N GLY A 45 8.97 -3.84 2.76
CA GLY A 45 7.65 -4.46 2.82
C GLY A 45 7.60 -5.87 2.24
N GLN A 46 6.39 -6.37 2.05
CA GLN A 46 6.07 -7.63 1.38
C GLN A 46 5.24 -7.34 0.14
N THR A 47 5.41 -8.17 -0.89
CA THR A 47 4.72 -8.02 -2.17
C THR A 47 3.88 -9.25 -2.46
N GLN A 48 2.66 -9.06 -2.94
CA GLN A 48 1.78 -10.10 -3.43
C GLN A 48 1.23 -9.71 -4.80
N THR A 49 1.32 -10.61 -5.77
CA THR A 49 0.80 -10.40 -7.13
C THR A 49 -0.37 -11.33 -7.39
N SER A 50 -1.38 -10.83 -8.08
CA SER A 50 -2.57 -11.59 -8.46
C SER A 50 -2.98 -11.23 -9.89
N THR A 51 -3.16 -12.23 -10.73
CA THR A 51 -3.61 -12.05 -12.12
C THR A 51 -5.11 -12.29 -12.20
N PHE A 52 -5.81 -11.44 -12.97
CA PHE A 52 -7.24 -11.51 -13.18
C PHE A 52 -7.56 -11.84 -14.65
N PRO A 53 -8.79 -12.29 -14.95
CA PRO A 53 -9.17 -12.60 -16.33
C PRO A 53 -9.22 -11.39 -17.26
N THR A 54 -9.46 -10.19 -16.73
CA THR A 54 -9.55 -8.95 -17.53
C THR A 54 -9.00 -7.76 -16.73
N VAL A 55 -8.67 -6.67 -17.45
CA VAL A 55 -8.20 -5.41 -16.87
C VAL A 55 -9.25 -4.79 -15.96
N GLU A 56 -10.52 -4.85 -16.35
CA GLU A 56 -11.65 -4.33 -15.57
C GLU A 56 -11.79 -5.07 -14.24
N LYS A 57 -11.62 -6.41 -14.24
CA LYS A 57 -11.62 -7.21 -13.01
C LYS A 57 -10.43 -6.89 -12.12
N ALA A 58 -9.25 -6.65 -12.69
CA ALA A 58 -8.07 -6.21 -11.95
C ALA A 58 -8.30 -4.85 -11.28
N ARG A 59 -8.83 -3.87 -12.02
CA ARG A 59 -9.19 -2.54 -11.52
C ARG A 59 -10.26 -2.60 -10.42
N ALA A 60 -11.30 -3.39 -10.61
CA ALA A 60 -12.34 -3.57 -9.59
C ALA A 60 -11.78 -4.21 -8.30
N ALA A 61 -10.91 -5.21 -8.42
CA ALA A 61 -10.24 -5.82 -7.28
C ALA A 61 -9.30 -4.86 -6.56
N ALA A 62 -8.55 -4.03 -7.31
CA ALA A 62 -7.70 -2.98 -6.75
C ALA A 62 -8.52 -1.92 -6.01
N ALA A 63 -9.59 -1.40 -6.63
CA ALA A 63 -10.49 -0.42 -6.02
C ALA A 63 -11.13 -0.97 -4.72
N LYS A 64 -11.52 -2.25 -4.73
CA LYS A 64 -12.03 -2.93 -3.52
C LYS A 64 -10.99 -2.94 -2.41
N LYS A 65 -9.75 -3.36 -2.70
CA LYS A 65 -8.64 -3.38 -1.72
C LYS A 65 -8.36 -1.99 -1.17
N VAL A 66 -8.32 -0.96 -2.03
CA VAL A 66 -8.13 0.44 -1.62
C VAL A 66 -9.27 0.87 -0.68
N GLY A 67 -10.53 0.67 -1.07
CA GLY A 67 -11.68 1.05 -0.27
C GLY A 67 -11.74 0.33 1.09
N GLU A 68 -11.32 -0.93 1.18
CA GLU A 68 -11.19 -1.65 2.45
C GLU A 68 -10.14 -1.02 3.38
N LYS A 69 -9.02 -0.54 2.82
CA LYS A 69 -7.96 0.10 3.61
C LYS A 69 -8.33 1.51 4.04
N VAL A 70 -8.99 2.27 3.18
CA VAL A 70 -9.52 3.60 3.52
C VAL A 70 -10.51 3.51 4.69
N ARG A 71 -11.42 2.53 4.69
CA ARG A 71 -12.33 2.28 5.82
C ARG A 71 -11.60 1.90 7.12
N LYS A 72 -10.38 1.38 7.03
CA LYS A 72 -9.51 1.07 8.19
C LYS A 72 -8.63 2.26 8.61
N GLY A 73 -8.85 3.45 8.05
CA GLY A 73 -8.15 4.68 8.39
C GLY A 73 -6.83 4.90 7.64
N TYR A 74 -6.54 4.10 6.60
CA TYR A 74 -5.43 4.43 5.70
C TYR A 74 -5.81 5.65 4.85
N ALA A 75 -4.88 6.58 4.70
CA ALA A 75 -5.06 7.79 3.90
C ALA A 75 -4.16 7.77 2.66
N PRO A 76 -4.58 8.36 1.52
CA PRO A 76 -3.69 8.61 0.39
C PRO A 76 -2.45 9.38 0.83
N ALA A 77 -1.29 8.94 0.35
CA ALA A 77 0.00 9.53 0.68
C ALA A 77 0.96 9.46 -0.52
N VAL A 78 2.08 10.18 -0.41
CA VAL A 78 3.19 10.09 -1.38
C VAL A 78 4.26 9.19 -0.79
N GLN A 79 4.69 8.18 -1.55
CA GLN A 79 5.76 7.28 -1.14
C GLN A 79 7.04 8.08 -0.80
N GLY A 80 7.60 7.85 0.38
CA GLY A 80 8.79 8.55 0.87
C GLY A 80 8.51 9.93 1.48
N GLY A 81 7.26 10.42 1.44
CA GLY A 81 6.87 11.66 2.09
C GLY A 81 6.85 11.58 3.62
N ARG A 82 6.76 10.38 4.19
CA ARG A 82 6.79 10.14 5.64
C ARG A 82 8.06 9.39 6.06
N ALA A 83 8.74 9.95 7.07
CA ALA A 83 9.94 9.36 7.64
C ALA A 83 9.64 8.05 8.42
N PRO A 84 10.58 7.08 8.44
CA PRO A 84 10.45 5.87 9.25
C PRO A 84 10.47 6.19 10.74
N ARG A 85 9.65 5.46 11.52
CA ARG A 85 9.69 5.49 12.99
C ARG A 85 10.50 4.32 13.58
N PRO A 86 11.29 4.58 14.65
CA PRO A 86 12.01 3.53 15.36
C PRO A 86 11.04 2.50 15.95
N VAL A 87 11.46 1.23 15.97
CA VAL A 87 10.70 0.15 16.61
C VAL A 87 11.05 0.14 18.09
N THR A 88 10.22 0.73 18.94
CA THR A 88 10.34 0.49 20.37
C THR A 88 9.67 -0.86 20.66
N ARG A 89 10.45 -1.89 21.01
CA ARG A 89 9.86 -3.13 21.53
C ARG A 89 9.21 -2.80 22.86
N ARG A 90 7.94 -3.17 23.03
CA ARG A 90 7.27 -3.12 24.34
C ARG A 90 8.00 -4.13 25.22
N GLN A 91 8.63 -3.68 26.31
CA GLN A 91 9.15 -4.61 27.32
C GLN A 91 7.95 -5.38 27.88
N VAL A 92 7.99 -6.71 27.78
CA VAL A 92 7.08 -7.59 28.50
C VAL A 92 7.80 -7.86 29.83
N SER A 93 7.31 -7.25 30.90
CA SER A 93 7.69 -7.55 32.28
C SER A 93 6.97 -8.80 32.76
#